data_AF-A0A5M8RSH0-F1
#
_entry.id   AF-A0A5M8RSH0-F1
#
_cell.length_a   1.000
_cell.length_b   1.000
_cell.length_c   1.000
_cell.angle_alpha   90.00
_cell.angle_beta   90.00
_cell.angle_gamma   90.00
#
_symmetry.space_group_name_H-M   'P 1'
#
loop_
_entity.id
_entity.type
_entity.pdbx_description
1 polymer ?
#
loop_
_entity_poly.entity_id
_entity_poly.type
_entity_poly.pdbx_seq_one_letter_code
_entity_poly.pdbx_strand_id
1 'polypeptide(L)'
;MKKAILGFSLSAALLIPSSFAAAAEGGQLTGEQKELLEAKTEYVQSLPKQASVQSNVTAYSGKRLTIKRGSFLAWSKDYIDWYYNGKKVSKSSGSQDVGYIFPNVVRAKGIKRYYKSSGLHKWRAKKTHSIGTVTPWGDVELASTTFTDRRWVNKKGKYGKD
;
A
#
# COMPACT_ATOMS: atom_id res chain seq x y z
N MET A 1 56.16 -13.88 -13.85
CA MET A 1 54.83 -13.23 -13.81
C MET A 1 53.77 -14.30 -14.06
N LYS A 2 53.02 -14.71 -13.03
CA LYS A 2 51.95 -15.72 -13.14
C LYS A 2 50.64 -15.07 -12.69
N LYS A 3 49.64 -15.01 -13.57
CA LYS A 3 48.30 -14.51 -13.25
C LYS A 3 47.43 -15.69 -12.80
N ALA A 4 46.92 -15.65 -11.58
CA ALA A 4 45.91 -16.58 -11.09
C ALA A 4 44.52 -15.94 -11.27
N ILE A 5 43.64 -16.61 -12.00
CA ILE A 5 42.22 -16.25 -12.13
C ILE A 5 41.48 -17.06 -11.06
N LEU A 6 41.04 -16.39 -9.99
CA LEU A 6 40.19 -16.97 -8.95
C LEU A 6 38.73 -16.81 -9.39
N GLY A 7 38.12 -17.92 -9.84
CA GLY A 7 36.68 -18.00 -10.08
C GLY A 7 35.93 -18.07 -8.75
N PHE A 8 35.20 -17.01 -8.40
CA PHE A 8 34.25 -17.04 -7.30
C PHE A 8 32.95 -17.71 -7.79
N SER A 9 32.74 -18.98 -7.45
CA SER A 9 31.41 -19.58 -7.53
C SER A 9 30.57 -19.09 -6.35
N LEU A 10 29.65 -18.16 -6.60
CA LEU A 10 28.70 -17.70 -5.61
C LEU A 10 27.59 -18.75 -5.45
N SER A 11 27.82 -19.78 -4.64
CA SER A 11 26.73 -20.63 -4.16
C SER A 11 25.91 -19.83 -3.15
N ALA A 12 24.85 -19.19 -3.64
CA ALA A 12 23.81 -18.62 -2.81
C ALA A 12 23.05 -19.77 -2.14
N ALA A 13 23.52 -20.22 -0.99
CA ALA A 13 22.72 -21.02 -0.09
C ALA A 13 21.50 -20.18 0.31
N LEU A 14 20.34 -20.53 -0.23
CA LEU A 14 19.03 -20.06 0.23
C LEU A 14 18.85 -20.55 1.67
N LEU A 15 19.41 -19.80 2.63
CA LEU A 15 19.03 -19.87 4.02
C LEU A 15 17.60 -19.30 4.09
N ILE A 16 16.63 -20.17 3.86
CA ILE A 16 15.25 -19.92 4.26
C ILE A 16 15.32 -19.81 5.80
N PRO A 17 15.08 -18.62 6.40
CA PRO A 17 15.10 -18.50 7.84
C PRO A 17 14.06 -19.48 8.41
N SER A 18 14.40 -20.12 9.53
CA SER A 18 13.58 -21.11 10.23
C SER A 18 12.19 -20.59 10.65
N SER A 19 11.90 -19.30 10.46
CA SER A 19 10.56 -18.71 10.52
C SER A 19 9.59 -19.23 9.44
N PHE A 20 10.05 -20.04 8.48
CA PHE A 20 9.22 -20.64 7.43
C PHE A 20 8.81 -22.11 7.69
N ALA A 21 9.37 -22.80 8.69
CA ALA A 21 9.00 -24.21 8.96
C ALA A 21 7.76 -24.37 9.87
N ALA A 22 7.40 -23.34 10.64
CA ALA A 22 6.27 -23.42 11.59
C ALA A 22 4.90 -23.12 10.97
N ALA A 23 4.79 -23.01 9.64
CA ALA A 23 3.49 -22.87 8.95
C ALA A 23 2.86 -24.22 8.54
N ALA A 24 3.48 -25.34 8.91
CA ALA A 24 2.95 -26.68 8.65
C ALA A 24 2.17 -27.29 9.84
N GLU A 25 2.25 -26.70 11.03
CA GLU A 25 1.48 -27.16 12.21
C GLU A 25 0.52 -26.07 12.69
N GLY A 26 -0.74 -26.19 12.29
CA GLY A 26 -1.84 -25.35 12.78
C GLY A 26 -2.04 -24.10 11.93
N GLY A 27 -3.16 -24.03 11.20
CA GLY A 27 -3.55 -22.92 10.33
C GLY A 27 -3.87 -21.60 11.03
N GLN A 28 -3.08 -21.18 12.02
CA GLN A 28 -3.20 -19.90 12.71
C GLN A 28 -1.91 -19.10 12.55
N LEU A 29 -2.06 -17.88 12.02
CA LEU A 29 -1.04 -16.83 12.05
C LEU A 29 -0.58 -16.62 13.50
N THR A 30 0.73 -16.73 13.74
CA THR A 30 1.31 -16.36 15.04
C THR A 30 1.03 -14.89 15.34
N GLY A 31 0.96 -14.50 16.62
CA GLY A 31 0.63 -13.12 17.03
C GLY A 31 1.54 -12.06 16.40
N GLU A 32 2.83 -12.38 16.28
CA GLU A 32 3.83 -11.51 15.65
C GLU A 32 3.61 -11.34 14.14
N GLN A 33 3.23 -12.41 13.44
CA GLN A 33 2.89 -12.34 12.02
C GLN A 33 1.64 -11.47 11.78
N LYS A 34 0.67 -11.55 12.68
CA LYS A 34 -0.54 -10.72 12.64
C LYS A 34 -0.22 -9.25 12.89
N GLU A 35 0.61 -8.95 13.87
CA GLU A 35 1.05 -7.58 14.17
C GLU A 35 1.83 -6.95 13.00
N LEU A 36 2.72 -7.72 12.37
CA LEU A 36 3.45 -7.27 11.17
C LEU A 36 2.53 -7.08 9.95
N LEU A 37 1.48 -7.88 9.82
CA LEU A 37 0.46 -7.73 8.76
C LEU A 37 -0.43 -6.50 8.99
N GLU A 38 -0.72 -6.19 10.25
CA GLU A 38 -1.60 -5.11 10.67
C GLU A 38 -0.87 -3.77 10.80
N ALA A 39 0.47 -3.81 10.90
CA ALA A 39 1.34 -2.65 10.98
C ALA A 39 0.95 -1.61 9.94
N LYS A 40 0.63 -0.41 10.42
CA LYS A 40 0.07 0.65 9.60
C LYS A 40 0.93 1.89 9.74
N THR A 41 1.43 2.37 8.61
CA THR A 41 2.22 3.60 8.53
C THR A 41 1.54 4.57 7.57
N GLU A 42 1.45 5.83 7.99
CA GLU A 42 0.77 6.89 7.24
C GLU A 42 1.73 8.07 7.12
N TYR A 43 1.89 8.58 5.90
CA TYR A 43 2.68 9.76 5.64
C TYR A 43 2.10 10.57 4.49
N VAL A 44 2.46 11.85 4.43
CA VAL A 44 1.99 12.78 3.40
C VAL A 44 3.15 13.43 2.69
N GLN A 45 3.08 13.42 1.37
CA GLN A 45 4.04 14.07 0.48
C GLN A 45 3.37 15.25 -0.22
N SER A 46 4.11 16.33 -0.46
CA SER A 46 3.69 17.42 -1.34
C SER A 46 3.80 16.98 -2.81
N LEU A 47 2.79 17.30 -3.61
CA LEU A 47 2.80 17.13 -5.06
C LEU A 47 3.12 18.48 -5.73
N PRO A 48 3.67 18.47 -6.96
CA PRO A 48 3.95 19.70 -7.69
C PRO A 48 2.68 20.56 -7.81
N LYS A 49 2.84 21.86 -7.63
CA LYS A 49 1.72 22.82 -7.70
C LYS A 49 1.12 22.79 -9.11
N GLN A 50 -0.20 22.69 -9.21
CA GLN A 50 -0.89 22.82 -10.49
C GLN A 50 -1.30 24.29 -10.69
N ALA A 51 -0.69 24.94 -11.67
CA ALA A 51 -1.14 26.22 -12.20
C ALA A 51 -2.00 25.96 -13.45
N SER A 52 -3.18 26.57 -13.52
CA SER A 52 -4.00 26.53 -14.74
C SER A 52 -3.41 27.50 -15.77
N VAL A 53 -3.12 27.00 -16.97
CA VAL A 53 -2.54 27.78 -18.09
C VAL A 53 -3.51 28.86 -18.62
N GLN A 54 -4.79 28.77 -18.28
CA GLN A 54 -5.82 29.70 -18.76
C GLN A 54 -6.32 30.60 -17.62
N SER A 55 -5.92 31.89 -17.70
CA SER A 55 -6.53 33.10 -17.12
C SER A 55 -7.00 33.08 -15.65
N ASN A 56 -6.36 33.91 -14.81
CA ASN A 56 -6.69 34.23 -13.40
C ASN A 56 -6.37 33.12 -12.37
N VAL A 57 -5.08 32.79 -12.29
CA VAL A 57 -4.49 31.60 -11.67
C VAL A 57 -4.72 31.52 -10.16
N THR A 58 -5.77 30.82 -9.74
CA THR A 58 -5.79 30.28 -8.37
C THR A 58 -4.90 29.05 -8.35
N ALA A 59 -3.67 29.19 -7.87
CA ALA A 59 -2.72 28.09 -7.83
C ALA A 59 -3.13 27.01 -6.81
N TYR A 60 -3.17 25.74 -7.23
CA TYR A 60 -3.56 24.63 -6.37
C TYR A 60 -2.33 23.91 -5.83
N SER A 61 -2.25 23.79 -4.52
CA SER A 61 -1.26 22.94 -3.86
C SER A 61 -1.72 21.49 -3.92
N GLY A 62 -0.82 20.59 -4.30
CA GLY A 62 -1.09 19.15 -4.32
C GLY A 62 -0.51 18.44 -3.11
N LYS A 63 -1.20 17.43 -2.61
CA LYS A 63 -0.70 16.50 -1.58
C LYS A 63 -1.06 15.06 -1.95
N ARG A 64 -0.20 14.13 -1.54
CA ARG A 64 -0.38 12.68 -1.64
C ARG A 64 -0.37 12.10 -0.24
N LEU A 65 -1.48 11.49 0.17
CA LEU A 65 -1.56 10.70 1.39
C LEU A 65 -1.28 9.26 1.03
N THR A 66 -0.24 8.70 1.64
CA THR A 66 0.12 7.29 1.46
C THR A 66 -0.14 6.54 2.75
N ILE A 67 -0.89 5.45 2.64
CA ILE A 67 -1.20 4.55 3.75
C ILE A 67 -0.62 3.20 3.41
N LYS A 68 0.48 2.85 4.06
CA LYS A 68 1.09 1.54 3.93
C LYS A 68 0.58 0.66 5.07
N ARG A 69 0.14 -0.55 4.73
CA ARG A 69 -0.24 -1.59 5.68
C ARG A 69 0.55 -2.86 5.39
N GLY A 70 1.01 -3.54 6.43
CA GLY A 70 1.81 -4.75 6.34
C GLY A 70 3.32 -4.51 6.40
N SER A 71 4.07 -5.58 6.14
CA SER A 71 5.52 -5.66 6.28
C SER A 71 6.22 -5.76 4.91
N PHE A 72 7.55 -5.88 4.90
CA PHE A 72 8.34 -6.11 3.68
C PHE A 72 7.95 -7.40 2.94
N LEU A 73 7.45 -8.42 3.66
CA LEU A 73 7.04 -9.70 3.06
C LEU A 73 5.65 -9.65 2.41
N ALA A 74 4.79 -8.72 2.84
CA ALA A 74 3.42 -8.56 2.35
C ALA A 74 2.94 -7.14 2.67
N TRP A 75 2.77 -6.31 1.64
CA TRP A 75 2.39 -4.91 1.80
C TRP A 75 1.27 -4.50 0.86
N SER A 76 0.51 -3.53 1.34
CA SER A 76 -0.41 -2.74 0.53
C SER A 76 -0.17 -1.27 0.78
N LYS A 77 -0.20 -0.46 -0.29
CA LYS A 77 -0.07 0.99 -0.25
C LYS A 77 -1.28 1.60 -0.93
N ASP A 78 -2.04 2.39 -0.19
CA ASP A 78 -3.11 3.20 -0.75
C ASP A 78 -2.60 4.63 -0.92
N TYR A 79 -2.80 5.20 -2.11
CA TYR A 79 -2.46 6.58 -2.42
C TYR A 79 -3.74 7.38 -2.63
N ILE A 80 -3.83 8.54 -1.97
CA ILE A 80 -4.87 9.53 -2.20
C ILE A 80 -4.19 10.84 -2.56
N ASP A 81 -4.33 11.22 -3.82
CA ASP A 81 -3.81 12.48 -4.34
C ASP A 81 -4.92 13.50 -4.37
N TRP A 82 -4.67 14.72 -3.91
CA TRP A 82 -5.63 15.81 -4.04
C TRP A 82 -4.95 17.17 -4.22
N TYR A 83 -5.61 18.02 -5.00
CA TYR A 83 -5.20 19.39 -5.28
C TYR A 83 -6.19 20.36 -4.67
N TYR A 84 -5.71 21.31 -3.87
CA TYR A 84 -6.53 22.20 -3.05
C TYR A 84 -6.01 23.65 -3.08
N ASN A 85 -6.89 24.61 -2.81
CA ASN A 85 -6.57 26.05 -2.81
C ASN A 85 -7.23 26.83 -1.66
N GLY A 86 -7.60 26.17 -0.56
CA GLY A 86 -8.31 26.79 0.57
C GLY A 86 -9.82 26.97 0.34
N LYS A 87 -10.25 27.20 -0.91
CA LYS A 87 -11.66 27.39 -1.30
C LYS A 87 -12.33 26.08 -1.72
N LYS A 88 -11.65 25.25 -2.51
CA LYS A 88 -12.14 23.96 -3.01
C LYS A 88 -11.05 22.92 -3.22
N VAL A 89 -11.47 21.67 -3.42
CA VAL A 89 -10.64 20.60 -3.96
C VAL A 89 -10.89 20.55 -5.48
N SER A 90 -9.84 20.79 -6.28
CA SER A 90 -9.96 20.82 -7.75
C SER A 90 -10.00 19.42 -8.34
N LYS A 91 -9.01 18.60 -7.97
CA LYS A 91 -8.87 17.23 -8.45
C LYS A 91 -8.50 16.34 -7.28
N SER A 92 -8.98 15.11 -7.32
CA SER A 92 -8.52 14.07 -6.41
C SER A 92 -8.61 12.70 -7.08
N SER A 93 -7.60 11.87 -6.86
CA SER A 93 -7.51 10.50 -7.37
C SER A 93 -7.07 9.55 -6.27
N GLY A 94 -7.49 8.29 -6.39
CA GLY A 94 -7.06 7.22 -5.51
C GLY A 94 -6.44 6.12 -6.35
N SER A 95 -5.30 5.59 -5.91
CA SER A 95 -4.71 4.37 -6.46
C SER A 95 -4.29 3.44 -5.33
N GLN A 96 -4.08 2.17 -5.68
CA GLN A 96 -3.66 1.14 -4.74
C GLN A 96 -2.57 0.30 -5.39
N ASP A 97 -1.56 -0.02 -4.61
CA ASP A 97 -0.42 -0.85 -4.98
C ASP A 97 -0.26 -1.95 -3.93
N VAL A 98 0.09 -3.15 -4.38
CA VAL A 98 0.21 -4.34 -3.52
C VAL A 98 1.44 -5.13 -3.93
N GLY A 99 2.10 -5.73 -2.96
CA GLY A 99 3.21 -6.63 -3.22
C GLY A 99 3.36 -7.63 -2.10
N TYR A 100 3.91 -8.78 -2.44
CA TYR A 100 4.09 -9.89 -1.52
C TYR A 100 5.20 -10.81 -1.98
N ILE A 101 5.77 -11.53 -1.02
CA ILE A 101 6.70 -12.64 -1.24
C ILE A 101 5.96 -13.91 -0.82
N PHE A 102 5.91 -14.88 -1.72
CA PHE A 102 5.31 -16.19 -1.49
C PHE A 102 5.82 -16.82 -0.18
N PRO A 103 4.95 -17.46 0.64
CA PRO A 103 3.56 -17.83 0.39
C PRO A 103 2.53 -16.78 0.86
N ASN A 104 2.93 -15.53 1.08
CA ASN A 104 1.95 -14.47 1.34
C ASN A 104 1.27 -14.07 0.04
N VAL A 105 0.01 -13.66 0.10
CA VAL A 105 -0.75 -13.13 -1.03
C VAL A 105 -1.45 -11.86 -0.58
N VAL A 106 -1.31 -10.79 -1.34
CA VAL A 106 -2.02 -9.52 -1.06
C VAL A 106 -2.83 -9.13 -2.28
N ARG A 107 -4.13 -8.88 -2.07
CA ARG A 107 -5.07 -8.48 -3.11
C ARG A 107 -5.57 -7.05 -2.90
N ALA A 108 -5.38 -6.22 -3.92
CA ALA A 108 -6.01 -4.92 -4.05
C ALA A 108 -7.49 -5.11 -4.42
N LYS A 109 -8.42 -4.64 -3.56
CA LYS A 109 -9.86 -4.61 -3.90
C LYS A 109 -10.28 -3.22 -4.42
N GLY A 110 -9.32 -2.32 -4.55
CA GLY A 110 -9.49 -0.98 -5.10
C GLY A 110 -9.82 0.07 -4.05
N ILE A 111 -9.68 1.33 -4.50
CA ILE A 111 -9.99 2.53 -3.73
C ILE A 111 -11.11 3.30 -4.41
N LYS A 112 -12.19 3.57 -3.69
CA LYS A 112 -13.38 4.26 -4.21
C LYS A 112 -13.68 5.51 -3.40
N ARG A 113 -13.93 6.62 -4.10
CA ARG A 113 -14.45 7.85 -3.49
C ARG A 113 -15.96 7.70 -3.34
N TYR A 114 -16.47 7.67 -2.11
CA TYR A 114 -17.90 7.51 -1.83
C TYR A 114 -18.59 8.85 -1.52
N TYR A 115 -17.84 9.90 -1.23
CA TYR A 115 -18.38 11.23 -1.00
C TYR A 115 -17.54 12.28 -1.71
N LYS A 116 -18.20 13.22 -2.39
CA LYS A 116 -17.58 14.31 -3.14
C LYS A 116 -18.40 15.59 -2.95
N SER A 117 -17.80 16.58 -2.28
CA SER A 117 -18.28 17.97 -2.27
C SER A 117 -17.15 18.92 -2.66
N SER A 118 -17.46 20.19 -2.91
CA SER A 118 -16.46 21.20 -3.25
C SER A 118 -15.33 21.32 -2.22
N GLY A 119 -15.62 21.05 -0.94
CA GLY A 119 -14.68 21.22 0.16
C GLY A 119 -14.15 19.92 0.78
N LEU A 120 -14.78 18.77 0.53
CA LEU A 120 -14.50 17.52 1.23
C LEU A 120 -14.69 16.31 0.31
N HIS A 121 -13.67 15.48 0.18
CA HIS A 121 -13.77 14.19 -0.51
C HIS A 121 -13.47 13.06 0.48
N LYS A 122 -14.29 12.00 0.46
CA LYS A 122 -14.08 10.82 1.30
C LYS A 122 -13.84 9.57 0.45
N TRP A 123 -12.91 8.75 0.91
CA TRP A 123 -12.32 7.61 0.24
C TRP A 123 -12.41 6.37 1.10
N ARG A 124 -12.68 5.24 0.45
CA ARG A 124 -12.70 3.91 1.06
C ARG A 124 -11.77 3.02 0.24
N ALA A 125 -10.70 2.55 0.86
CA ALA A 125 -9.80 1.56 0.28
C ALA A 125 -10.07 0.21 0.93
N LYS A 126 -10.18 -0.84 0.10
CA LYS A 126 -10.33 -2.22 0.57
C LYS A 126 -9.12 -3.03 0.11
N LYS A 127 -8.66 -3.93 0.96
CA LYS A 127 -7.52 -4.83 0.69
C LYS A 127 -7.68 -6.12 1.47
N THR A 128 -7.14 -7.19 0.93
CA THR A 128 -7.17 -8.50 1.57
C THR A 128 -5.74 -9.02 1.62
N HIS A 129 -5.28 -9.38 2.81
CA HIS A 129 -4.01 -10.06 3.02
C HIS A 129 -4.33 -11.51 3.35
N SER A 130 -3.79 -12.44 2.58
CA SER A 130 -3.95 -13.87 2.79
C SER A 130 -2.59 -14.57 2.83
N ILE A 131 -2.55 -15.74 3.45
CA ILE A 131 -1.44 -16.70 3.31
C ILE A 131 -1.97 -17.85 2.48
N GLY A 132 -1.27 -18.19 1.41
CA GLY A 132 -1.72 -19.20 0.47
C GLY A 132 -0.82 -19.37 -0.74
N THR A 133 -1.15 -20.36 -1.55
CA THR A 133 -0.50 -20.56 -2.85
C THR A 133 -1.43 -20.14 -3.98
N VAL A 134 -0.88 -19.39 -4.93
CA VAL A 134 -1.57 -19.00 -6.16
C VAL A 134 -1.38 -20.15 -7.14
N THR A 135 -2.38 -21.01 -7.32
CA THR A 135 -2.29 -22.12 -8.27
C THR A 135 -3.06 -21.80 -9.56
N PRO A 136 -2.68 -22.40 -10.71
CA PRO A 136 -3.38 -22.18 -11.98
C PRO A 136 -4.87 -22.54 -11.97
N TRP A 137 -5.32 -23.35 -11.00
CA TRP A 137 -6.69 -23.83 -10.88
C TRP A 137 -7.49 -23.12 -9.78
N GLY A 138 -6.89 -22.16 -9.08
CA GLY A 138 -7.52 -21.45 -7.97
C GLY A 138 -6.58 -21.29 -6.78
N ASP A 139 -6.82 -20.25 -6.00
CA ASP A 139 -5.96 -19.90 -4.87
C ASP A 139 -6.32 -20.75 -3.66
N VAL A 140 -5.33 -21.43 -3.06
CA VAL A 140 -5.50 -22.10 -1.77
C VAL A 140 -5.13 -21.10 -0.69
N GLU A 141 -6.12 -20.41 -0.13
CA GLU A 141 -5.94 -19.48 0.99
C GLU A 141 -6.15 -20.22 2.33
N LEU A 142 -5.11 -20.27 3.16
CA LEU A 142 -5.14 -20.89 4.49
C LEU A 142 -5.73 -19.93 5.54
N ALA A 143 -5.42 -18.64 5.42
CA ALA A 143 -5.95 -17.59 6.28
C ALA A 143 -6.06 -16.29 5.47
N SER A 144 -7.12 -15.51 5.71
CA SER A 144 -7.42 -14.28 4.97
C SER A 144 -7.97 -13.20 5.90
N THR A 145 -7.36 -12.01 5.86
CA THR A 145 -7.79 -10.85 6.63
C THR A 145 -8.08 -9.69 5.68
N THR A 146 -9.30 -9.15 5.74
CA THR A 146 -9.70 -8.01 4.91
C THR A 146 -9.72 -6.73 5.72
N PHE A 147 -9.01 -5.71 5.23
CA PHE A 147 -8.96 -4.38 5.83
C PHE A 147 -9.74 -3.38 4.98
N THR A 148 -10.47 -2.50 5.65
CA THR A 148 -11.12 -1.34 5.03
C THR A 148 -10.62 -0.07 5.70
N ASP A 149 -9.86 0.75 4.97
CA ASP A 149 -9.38 2.03 5.45
C ASP A 149 -10.26 3.16 4.88
N ARG A 150 -10.83 3.99 5.76
CA ARG A 150 -11.64 5.16 5.38
C ARG A 150 -10.87 6.45 5.66
N ARG A 151 -10.87 7.35 4.68
CA ARG A 151 -10.12 8.61 4.75
C ARG A 151 -10.90 9.75 4.16
N TRP A 152 -10.71 10.93 4.71
CA TRP A 152 -11.20 12.16 4.14
C TRP A 152 -10.05 13.13 3.86
N VAL A 153 -10.21 13.94 2.83
CA VAL A 153 -9.30 15.03 2.44
C VAL A 153 -10.12 16.27 2.15
N ASN A 154 -9.59 17.45 2.45
CA ASN A 154 -10.36 18.70 2.35
C ASN A 154 -9.64 19.85 1.61
N LYS A 155 -10.40 20.91 1.35
CA LYS A 155 -9.95 22.15 0.69
C LYS A 155 -8.84 22.89 1.42
N LYS A 156 -8.62 22.64 2.72
CA LYS A 156 -7.54 23.23 3.51
C LYS A 156 -6.25 22.40 3.45
N GLY A 157 -6.22 21.31 2.67
CA GLY A 157 -5.07 20.42 2.61
C GLY A 157 -4.90 19.56 3.86
N LYS A 158 -5.96 19.43 4.68
CA LYS A 158 -6.01 18.52 5.81
C LYS A 158 -6.61 17.19 5.39
N TYR A 159 -6.24 16.15 6.13
CA TYR A 159 -6.71 14.79 5.95
C TYR A 159 -7.01 14.18 7.33
N GLY A 160 -7.81 13.13 7.35
CA GLY A 160 -8.09 12.40 8.57
C GLY A 160 -8.77 11.06 8.31
N LYS A 161 -8.99 10.34 9.41
CA LYS A 161 -9.82 9.13 9.43
C LYS A 161 -11.27 9.52 9.72
N ASP A 162 -12.18 8.77 9.08
CA ASP A 162 -13.60 8.72 9.46
C ASP A 162 -13.77 7.78 10.65
#